data_AF-A0A5B7G9Y0-F1
#
_entry.id   AF-A0A5B7G9Y0-F1
#
_cell.length_a   1.000
_cell.length_b   1.000
_cell.length_c   1.000
_cell.angle_alpha   90.00
_cell.angle_beta   90.00
_cell.angle_gamma   90.00
#
_symmetry.space_group_name_H-M   'P 1'
#
loop_
_entity.id
_entity.type
_entity.pdbx_description
1 polymer ?
#
loop_
_entity_poly.entity_id
_entity_poly.type
_entity_poly.pdbx_seq_one_letter_code
_entity_poly.pdbx_strand_id
1 'polypeptide(L)'
;MCEPAERKQTIQVQVNVTNSHGGKLRFKLCTKGRLNRPVKQSCFDEYPLTIGGRNSKVVQLTTPYGSSEVLNLSVKLPFGITCKHCVLQMTNTAKEFEPSAVMFRNCADIAIKGTAKTSMAGGPPLEQPPSAFDLHTRSGFGSGYEEQKQYRFYD
;
A
#
# COMPACT_ATOMS: atom_id res chain seq x y z
N MET A 1 19.36 -19.31 -18.56
CA MET A 1 18.31 -19.43 -17.53
C MET A 1 17.73 -18.03 -17.32
N CYS A 2 16.49 -17.78 -17.71
CA CYS A 2 15.80 -16.56 -17.35
C CYS A 2 15.00 -16.88 -16.09
N GLU A 3 15.39 -16.33 -14.93
CA GLU A 3 14.49 -16.34 -13.78
C GLU A 3 13.20 -15.60 -14.19
N PRO A 4 12.01 -16.16 -13.91
CA PRO A 4 10.78 -15.41 -14.11
C PRO A 4 10.86 -14.15 -13.26
N ALA A 5 10.59 -12.99 -13.87
CA ALA A 5 10.49 -11.73 -13.13
C ALA A 5 9.47 -11.92 -12.01
N GLU A 6 9.95 -12.09 -10.77
CA GLU A 6 9.09 -12.17 -9.60
C GLU A 6 8.20 -10.93 -9.62
N ARG A 7 6.88 -11.11 -9.69
CA ARG A 7 5.91 -10.02 -9.53
C ARG A 7 5.98 -9.52 -8.09
N LYS A 8 7.06 -8.80 -7.75
CA LYS A 8 7.26 -8.12 -6.48
C LYS A 8 6.25 -6.99 -6.42
N GLN A 9 5.07 -7.29 -5.89
CA GLN A 9 4.07 -6.27 -5.59
C GLN A 9 4.71 -5.32 -4.58
N THR A 10 5.00 -4.12 -5.05
CA THR A 10 5.68 -3.11 -4.25
C THR A 10 4.75 -1.92 -4.17
N ILE A 11 4.53 -1.43 -2.96
CA ILE A 11 3.72 -0.24 -2.70
C ILE A 11 4.64 0.95 -2.42
N GLN A 12 4.18 2.15 -2.76
CA GLN A 12 4.83 3.38 -2.33
C GLN A 12 4.23 3.81 -0.99
N VAL A 13 5.08 3.99 0.00
CA VAL A 13 4.73 4.46 1.33
C VAL A 13 5.43 5.78 1.55
N GLN A 14 4.66 6.80 1.92
CA GLN A 14 5.21 8.09 2.30
C GLN A 14 5.24 8.20 3.82
N VAL A 15 6.37 8.61 4.37
CA VAL A 15 6.50 8.98 5.79
C VAL A 15 6.88 10.45 5.86
N ASN A 16 5.99 11.26 6.43
CA ASN A 16 6.24 12.68 6.68
C ASN A 16 6.78 12.84 8.11
N VAL A 17 8.08 13.09 8.23
CA VAL A 17 8.75 13.39 9.50
C VAL A 17 8.74 14.90 9.67
N THR A 18 7.97 15.41 10.63
CA THR A 18 7.87 16.85 10.91
C THR A 18 8.85 17.33 11.98
N ASN A 19 9.39 16.42 12.76
CA ASN A 19 10.46 16.65 13.74
C ASN A 19 11.24 15.35 13.91
N SER A 20 12.44 15.30 13.34
CA SER A 20 13.26 14.10 13.37
C SER A 20 13.85 13.87 14.76
N HIS A 21 13.67 12.66 15.27
CA HIS A 21 14.43 12.09 16.39
C HIS A 21 15.42 11.01 15.91
N GLY A 22 15.73 11.01 14.61
CA GLY A 22 16.54 10.01 13.94
C GLY A 22 15.99 8.60 14.06
N GLY A 23 16.90 7.61 14.08
CA GLY A 23 16.54 6.24 14.40
C GLY A 23 16.14 5.36 13.22
N LYS A 24 15.40 4.29 13.49
CA LYS A 24 15.18 3.19 12.54
C LYS A 24 13.71 2.98 12.25
N LEU A 25 13.33 3.14 10.98
CA LEU A 25 12.01 2.81 10.45
C LEU A 25 11.91 1.34 10.05
N ARG A 26 10.78 0.72 10.37
CA ARG A 26 10.40 -0.64 9.94
C ARG A 26 8.94 -0.67 9.52
N PHE A 27 8.63 -1.57 8.59
CA PHE A 27 7.26 -1.84 8.15
C PHE A 27 6.91 -3.30 8.38
N LYS A 28 5.68 -3.54 8.83
CA LYS A 28 5.13 -4.88 9.05
C LYS A 28 3.69 -4.94 8.57
N LEU A 29 3.23 -6.12 8.17
CA LEU A 29 1.87 -6.35 7.71
C LEU A 29 1.16 -7.34 8.64
N CYS A 30 -0.09 -7.05 8.99
CA CYS A 30 -1.00 -8.02 9.58
C CYS A 30 -2.11 -8.33 8.57
N THR A 31 -2.28 -9.60 8.22
CA THR A 31 -3.27 -10.05 7.21
C THR A 31 -4.63 -10.42 7.79
N LYS A 32 -4.73 -10.43 9.12
CA LYS A 32 -5.89 -10.90 9.89
C LYS A 32 -6.68 -9.73 10.50
N GLY A 33 -6.64 -8.56 9.87
CA GLY A 33 -7.39 -7.38 10.32
C GLY A 33 -8.90 -7.66 10.35
N ARG A 34 -9.58 -7.18 11.38
CA ARG A 34 -11.04 -7.28 11.53
C ARG A 34 -11.56 -5.94 12.05
N LEU A 35 -12.63 -5.42 11.46
CA LEU A 35 -13.18 -4.10 11.78
C LEU A 35 -13.45 -3.90 13.29
N ASN A 36 -13.85 -4.95 13.99
CA ASN A 36 -14.27 -4.87 15.39
C ASN A 36 -13.31 -5.57 16.36
N ARG A 37 -12.07 -5.87 15.95
CA ARG A 37 -11.08 -6.49 16.84
C ARG A 37 -9.69 -5.90 16.62
N PRO A 38 -9.07 -5.33 17.66
CA PRO A 38 -7.69 -4.87 17.58
C PRO A 38 -6.74 -5.99 17.16
N VAL A 39 -5.82 -5.65 16.26
CA VAL A 39 -4.73 -6.54 15.85
C VAL A 39 -3.64 -6.57 16.93
N LYS A 40 -3.11 -7.75 17.23
CA LYS A 40 -2.01 -7.93 18.19
C LYS A 40 -0.66 -7.76 17.51
N GLN A 41 0.37 -7.36 18.27
CA GLN A 41 1.72 -7.21 17.74
C GLN A 41 2.24 -8.48 17.05
N SER A 42 1.91 -9.66 17.61
CA SER A 42 2.28 -10.95 17.04
C SER A 42 1.79 -11.17 15.60
N CYS A 43 0.65 -10.57 15.21
CA CYS A 43 0.17 -10.66 13.83
C CYS A 43 1.11 -9.93 12.85
N PHE A 44 1.67 -8.79 13.26
CA PHE A 44 2.60 -8.03 12.44
C PHE A 44 3.96 -8.72 12.34
N ASP A 45 4.36 -9.42 13.40
CA ASP A 45 5.64 -10.11 13.46
C ASP A 45 5.71 -11.30 12.48
N GLU A 46 4.57 -11.78 11.98
CA GLU A 46 4.48 -12.76 10.88
C GLU A 46 5.04 -12.20 9.55
N TYR A 47 4.86 -10.90 9.27
CA TYR A 47 5.21 -10.31 7.96
C TYR A 47 5.98 -8.99 8.08
N PRO A 48 7.26 -9.03 8.52
CA PRO A 48 8.15 -7.88 8.39
C PRO A 48 8.54 -7.65 6.92
N LEU A 49 8.31 -6.42 6.44
CA LEU A 49 8.40 -6.09 5.02
C LEU A 49 9.79 -5.59 4.63
N THR A 50 10.20 -5.91 3.40
CA THR A 50 11.48 -5.48 2.83
C THR A 50 11.31 -4.18 2.06
N ILE A 51 12.27 -3.27 2.19
CA ILE A 51 12.31 -2.01 1.47
C ILE A 51 12.79 -2.26 0.04
N GLY A 52 12.04 -1.78 -0.95
CA GLY A 52 12.38 -1.81 -2.37
C GLY A 52 13.69 -1.08 -2.67
N GLY A 53 14.42 -1.54 -3.69
CA GLY A 53 15.78 -1.08 -4.00
C GLY A 53 16.84 -1.46 -2.96
N ARG A 54 16.43 -2.08 -1.84
CA ARG A 54 17.31 -2.54 -0.76
C ARG A 54 17.04 -4.02 -0.48
N ASN A 55 18.03 -4.70 0.07
CA ASN A 55 17.87 -6.03 0.68
C ASN A 55 17.77 -5.89 2.21
N SER A 56 16.99 -4.92 2.69
CA SER A 56 16.86 -4.57 4.10
C SER A 56 15.40 -4.38 4.50
N LYS A 57 15.08 -4.69 5.77
CA LYS A 57 13.78 -4.46 6.41
C LYS A 57 13.76 -3.17 7.26
N VAL A 58 14.86 -2.42 7.22
CA VAL A 58 15.09 -1.22 8.04
C VAL A 58 15.51 -0.06 7.14
N VAL A 59 14.92 1.12 7.38
CA VAL A 59 15.41 2.40 6.86
C VAL A 59 15.99 3.20 8.01
N GLN A 60 17.23 3.66 7.86
CA GLN A 60 17.84 4.55 8.82
C GLN A 60 17.39 5.98 8.52
N LEU A 61 16.82 6.66 9.52
CA LEU A 61 16.63 8.10 9.52
C LEU A 61 17.94 8.74 9.94
N THR A 62 18.54 9.51 9.02
CA THR A 62 19.77 10.29 9.25
C THR A 62 19.50 11.78 9.29
N THR A 63 18.26 12.20 9.06
CA THR A 63 17.85 13.60 9.13
C THR A 63 18.15 14.17 10.52
N PRO A 64 18.82 15.34 10.60
CA PRO A 64 19.22 15.94 11.87
C PRO A 64 18.05 16.12 12.83
N TYR A 65 18.37 16.11 14.13
CA TYR A 65 17.38 16.35 15.17
C TYR A 65 16.59 17.66 14.91
N GLY A 66 15.29 17.64 15.15
CA GLY A 66 14.43 18.84 14.98
C GLY A 66 14.05 19.16 13.54
N SER A 67 14.66 18.50 12.55
CA SER A 67 14.44 18.79 11.13
C SER A 67 13.28 17.97 10.54
N SER A 68 12.71 18.47 9.45
CA SER A 68 11.66 17.79 8.70
C SER A 68 12.19 17.06 7.46
N GLU A 69 11.56 15.95 7.09
CA GLU A 69 11.87 15.17 5.90
C GLU A 69 10.61 14.41 5.40
N VAL A 70 10.45 14.32 4.08
CA VAL A 70 9.45 13.43 3.46
C VAL A 70 10.17 12.27 2.79
N LEU A 71 9.90 11.05 3.27
CA LEU A 71 10.48 9.82 2.74
C LEU A 71 9.47 9.12 1.84
N ASN A 72 9.84 8.93 0.58
CA ASN A 72 9.09 8.08 -0.35
C ASN A 72 9.78 6.72 -0.44
N LEU A 73 9.17 5.70 0.18
CA LEU A 73 9.73 4.37 0.32
C LEU A 73 8.94 3.37 -0.51
N SER A 74 9.67 2.63 -1.32
CA SER A 74 9.16 1.44 -1.98
C SER A 74 9.15 0.30 -0.95
N VAL A 75 8.03 -0.37 -0.71
CA VAL A 75 7.90 -1.46 0.29
C VAL A 75 7.32 -2.70 -0.38
N LYS A 76 8.03 -3.83 -0.30
CA LYS A 76 7.65 -5.10 -0.93
C LYS A 76 6.60 -5.81 -0.08
N LEU A 77 5.44 -6.09 -0.67
CA LEU A 77 4.41 -6.95 -0.07
C LEU A 77 4.82 -8.43 -0.20
N PRO A 78 4.39 -9.30 0.74
CA PRO A 78 4.68 -10.73 0.65
C PRO A 78 3.99 -11.34 -0.58
N PHE A 79 4.69 -12.28 -1.24
CA PHE A 79 4.15 -12.95 -2.42
C PHE A 79 2.91 -13.79 -2.08
N GLY A 80 1.93 -13.79 -2.97
CA GLY A 80 0.73 -14.62 -2.87
C GLY A 80 -0.27 -14.21 -1.77
N ILE A 81 0.00 -13.15 -1.02
CA ILE A 81 -0.92 -12.66 0.02
C ILE A 81 -2.02 -11.81 -0.59
N THR A 82 -3.25 -12.09 -0.17
CA THR A 82 -4.42 -11.24 -0.43
C THR A 82 -5.20 -11.06 0.86
N CYS A 83 -5.88 -9.93 1.01
CA CYS A 83 -6.71 -9.63 2.18
C CYS A 83 -7.73 -8.54 1.86
N LYS A 84 -8.91 -8.66 2.47
CA LYS A 84 -9.95 -7.61 2.42
C LYS A 84 -9.67 -6.48 3.43
N HIS A 85 -9.14 -6.85 4.60
CA HIS A 85 -8.76 -5.94 5.67
C HIS A 85 -7.41 -6.39 6.25
N CYS A 86 -6.34 -5.76 5.79
CA CYS A 86 -5.00 -5.85 6.36
C CYS A 86 -4.69 -4.56 7.13
N VAL A 87 -3.72 -4.65 8.04
CA VAL A 87 -3.14 -3.46 8.68
C VAL A 87 -1.65 -3.40 8.35
N LEU A 88 -1.22 -2.30 7.73
CA LEU A 88 0.18 -1.94 7.57
C LEU A 88 0.62 -1.16 8.79
N GLN A 89 1.71 -1.58 9.43
CA GLN A 89 2.28 -0.92 10.59
C GLN A 89 3.65 -0.35 10.24
N MET A 90 3.82 0.94 10.49
CA MET A 90 5.11 1.61 10.53
C MET A 90 5.56 1.74 11.99
N THR A 91 6.86 1.58 12.21
CA THR A 91 7.48 1.83 13.50
C THR A 91 8.81 2.56 13.32
N ASN A 92 8.95 3.72 13.95
CA ASN A 92 10.23 4.38 14.18
C ASN A 92 10.69 4.10 15.61
N THR A 93 11.90 3.56 15.78
CA THR A 93 12.60 3.58 17.08
C THR A 93 13.57 4.74 17.05
N ALA A 94 13.30 5.77 17.86
CA ALA A 94 14.06 7.02 17.87
C ALA A 94 15.44 6.81 18.51
N LYS A 95 16.48 7.36 17.89
CA LYS A 95 17.87 7.22 18.37
C LYS A 95 18.18 8.19 19.50
N GLU A 96 17.59 9.38 19.44
CA GLU A 96 17.87 10.47 20.38
C GLU A 96 17.67 10.08 21.85
N PHE A 97 16.73 9.19 22.12
CA PHE A 97 16.34 8.82 23.48
C PHE A 97 17.12 7.62 24.04
N GLU A 98 18.07 7.07 23.30
CA GLU A 98 18.90 5.95 23.78
C GLU A 98 19.57 6.32 25.12
N PRO A 99 19.55 5.42 26.13
CA PRO A 99 19.14 4.02 26.06
C PRO A 99 17.62 3.76 26.19
N SER A 100 16.82 4.80 26.45
CA SER A 100 15.36 4.67 26.52
C SER A 100 14.76 4.39 25.14
N ALA A 101 13.90 3.37 25.07
CA ALA A 101 13.24 3.00 23.83
C ALA A 101 11.97 3.85 23.60
N VAL A 102 12.11 5.01 22.95
CA VAL A 102 10.98 5.79 22.46
C VAL A 102 10.61 5.35 21.05
N MET A 103 9.32 5.09 20.82
CA MET A 103 8.83 4.56 19.55
C MET A 103 7.61 5.32 19.05
N PHE A 104 7.63 5.68 17.76
CA PHE A 104 6.47 6.18 17.05
C PHE A 104 5.87 5.04 16.21
N ARG A 105 4.56 4.82 16.34
CA ARG A 105 3.85 3.73 15.65
C ARG A 105 2.63 4.28 14.94
N ASN A 106 2.54 4.00 13.64
CA ASN A 106 1.36 4.32 12.84
C ASN A 106 0.84 3.06 12.14
N CYS A 107 -0.48 2.99 12.00
CA CYS A 107 -1.16 1.89 11.35
C CYS A 107 -2.05 2.42 10.22
N ALA A 108 -2.15 1.68 9.13
CA ALA A 108 -3.04 1.99 8.01
C ALA A 108 -3.82 0.73 7.60
N ASP A 109 -5.14 0.84 7.49
CA ASP A 109 -5.98 -0.22 6.94
C ASP A 109 -5.86 -0.25 5.41
N ILE A 110 -5.51 -1.41 4.87
CA ILE A 110 -5.33 -1.62 3.44
C ILE A 110 -6.02 -2.90 2.97
N ALA A 111 -6.28 -3.00 1.67
CA ALA A 111 -6.69 -4.25 1.03
C ALA A 111 -5.65 -4.65 -0.01
N ILE A 112 -5.29 -5.93 -0.03
CA ILE A 112 -4.41 -6.51 -1.04
C ILE A 112 -5.28 -7.40 -1.92
N LYS A 113 -5.59 -6.92 -3.12
CA LYS A 113 -6.37 -7.67 -4.11
C LYS A 113 -5.43 -8.52 -4.93
N GLY A 114 -5.77 -9.79 -5.13
CA GLY A 114 -5.08 -10.61 -6.12
C GLY A 114 -5.34 -10.04 -7.51
N THR A 115 -4.31 -9.99 -8.36
CA THR A 115 -4.55 -9.82 -9.79
C THR A 115 -5.32 -11.05 -10.26
N ALA A 116 -6.45 -10.87 -10.94
CA ALA A 116 -7.14 -11.96 -11.62
C ALA A 116 -6.09 -12.79 -12.38
N LYS A 117 -6.13 -14.11 -12.21
CA LYS A 117 -5.36 -15.00 -13.07
C LYS A 117 -5.75 -14.60 -14.49
N THR A 118 -4.84 -14.00 -15.26
CA THR A 118 -4.98 -14.01 -16.72
C THR A 118 -4.97 -15.49 -17.04
N SER A 119 -6.16 -16.04 -17.26
CA SER A 119 -6.34 -17.38 -17.73
C SER A 119 -5.52 -17.48 -19.00
N MET A 120 -4.38 -18.19 -18.93
CA MET A 120 -3.67 -18.67 -20.10
C MET A 120 -4.45 -19.86 -20.70
N ALA A 121 -5.75 -19.70 -20.87
CA ALA A 121 -6.56 -20.59 -21.69
C ALA A 121 -6.86 -19.78 -22.96
N GLY A 122 -6.20 -20.16 -24.06
CA GLY A 122 -6.59 -19.72 -25.39
C GLY A 122 -8.04 -20.13 -25.63
N GLY A 123 -8.96 -19.21 -25.38
CA GLY A 123 -10.29 -19.25 -25.98
C GLY A 123 -10.20 -18.66 -27.39
N PRO A 124 -10.99 -19.14 -28.35
CA PRO A 124 -10.99 -18.60 -29.72
C PRO A 124 -11.38 -17.11 -29.69
N PRO A 125 -10.89 -16.29 -30.65
CA PRO A 125 -11.16 -14.86 -30.67
C PRO A 125 -12.65 -14.58 -30.63
N LEU A 126 -13.08 -13.75 -29.68
CA LEU A 126 -14.41 -13.17 -29.71
C LEU A 126 -14.48 -12.27 -30.93
N GLU A 127 -15.44 -12.58 -31.81
CA GLU A 127 -15.78 -11.83 -33.01
C GLU A 127 -15.99 -10.35 -32.66
N GLN A 128 -15.28 -9.46 -33.36
CA GLN A 128 -15.38 -8.02 -33.11
C GLN A 128 -16.79 -7.54 -33.50
N PRO A 129 -17.50 -6.77 -32.65
CA PRO A 129 -18.72 -6.11 -33.08
C PRO A 129 -18.40 -5.06 -34.18
N PRO A 130 -19.34 -4.78 -35.10
CA PRO A 130 -19.11 -3.91 -36.23
C PRO A 130 -18.69 -2.50 -35.79
N SER A 131 -17.84 -1.89 -36.63
CA SER A 131 -17.22 -0.59 -36.40
C SER A 131 -18.24 0.53 -36.25
N ALA A 132 -17.86 1.60 -35.54
CA ALA A 132 -18.66 2.76 -35.18
C ALA A 132 -19.12 3.67 -36.34
N PHE A 133 -19.18 3.15 -37.58
CA PHE A 133 -19.63 3.91 -38.76
C PHE A 133 -21.15 3.86 -39.01
N ASP A 134 -21.91 3.07 -38.24
CA ASP A 134 -23.36 2.90 -38.45
C ASP A 134 -24.27 3.63 -37.43
N LEU A 135 -23.75 4.53 -36.58
CA LEU A 135 -24.57 5.35 -35.67
C LEU A 135 -24.56 6.84 -36.04
N HIS A 136 -24.91 7.17 -37.28
CA HIS A 136 -25.35 8.52 -37.65
C HIS A 136 -26.86 8.53 -37.88
N THR A 137 -27.65 8.33 -36.81
CA THR A 137 -29.06 8.78 -36.72
C THR A 137 -29.63 8.53 -35.32
N ARG A 138 -29.37 9.42 -34.36
CA ARG A 138 -30.40 10.00 -33.48
C ARG A 138 -29.82 10.99 -32.47
N SER A 139 -30.11 12.25 -32.73
CA SER A 139 -30.41 13.34 -31.79
C SER A 139 -30.62 12.97 -30.31
N GLY A 140 -29.96 13.71 -29.41
CA GLY A 140 -30.35 13.81 -28.01
C GLY A 140 -29.30 14.45 -27.10
N PHE A 141 -29.36 15.78 -26.96
CA PHE A 141 -28.69 16.55 -25.92
C PHE A 141 -29.06 16.04 -24.51
N GLY A 142 -28.08 16.01 -23.60
CA GLY A 142 -28.32 15.75 -22.18
C GLY A 142 -27.04 15.87 -21.36
N SER A 143 -26.72 17.10 -20.94
CA SER A 143 -25.68 17.41 -19.97
C SER A 143 -26.13 16.96 -18.58
N GLY A 144 -25.31 16.18 -17.89
CA GLY A 144 -25.60 15.66 -16.55
C GLY A 144 -24.32 15.54 -15.72
N TYR A 145 -24.05 16.58 -14.95
CA TYR A 145 -23.04 16.67 -13.90
C TYR A 145 -23.60 15.96 -12.67
N GLU A 146 -22.92 14.91 -12.19
CA GLU A 146 -23.35 14.15 -11.01
C GLU A 146 -22.55 14.58 -9.77
N GLU A 147 -23.27 15.07 -8.76
CA GLU A 147 -22.78 15.59 -7.49
C GLU A 147 -21.91 14.58 -6.71
N GLN A 148 -20.76 15.05 -6.24
CA GLN A 148 -19.97 14.36 -5.22
C GLN A 148 -20.67 14.47 -3.86
N LYS A 149 -21.31 13.38 -3.41
CA LYS A 149 -21.79 13.26 -2.02
C LYS A 149 -20.62 13.07 -1.06
N GLN A 150 -20.25 14.16 -0.39
CA GLN A 150 -19.32 14.19 0.73
C GLN A 150 -20.01 13.69 2.00
N TYR A 151 -19.64 12.49 2.47
CA TYR A 151 -20.02 12.03 3.81
C TYR A 151 -19.06 12.63 4.85
N ARG A 152 -19.55 13.57 5.67
CA ARG A 152 -18.90 13.98 6.93
C ARG A 152 -19.31 12.98 8.01
N PHE A 153 -18.32 12.39 8.67
CA PHE A 153 -18.49 11.77 9.98
C PHE A 153 -17.94 12.77 10.99
N TYR A 154 -18.80 13.24 11.89
CA TYR A 154 -18.40 13.92 13.11
C TYR A 154 -18.47 12.88 14.24
N ASP A 155 -17.41 12.79 15.02
CA ASP A 155 -17.51 12.58 16.47
C ASP A 155 -17.18 13.93 17.13
#